data_AF-A0A2N1GXI2-F1
#
_entry.id   AF-A0A2N1GXI2-F1
#
_cell.length_a   1.000
_cell.length_b   1.000
_cell.length_c   1.000
_cell.angle_alpha   90.00
_cell.angle_beta   90.00
_cell.angle_gamma   90.00
#
_symmetry.space_group_name_H-M   'P 1'
#
loop_
_entity.id
_entity.type
_entity.pdbx_description
1 polymer ?
#
loop_
_entity_poly.entity_id
_entity_poly.type
_entity_poly.pdbx_seq_one_letter_code
_entity_poly.pdbx_strand_id
1 'polypeptide(L)'
;MFGKYVFFAFNGKRVLYDVLKAGKVMMLRFISQTILLFFLTIALSGIGALVQVNFFSGIFLVLEDVKEIVSALVFVLLLYVNFRYCFPDQLAELRGRNVLSDRYPVWVKQYIFFNCALFVEEILYYTIKDLVSMSEVFYRLLGFVVFASFYAYMMSGDEFKVKR
;
A
#
# COMPACT_ATOMS: atom_id res chain seq x y z
N MET A 1 -10.69 -63.70 13.45
CA MET A 1 -11.49 -62.58 12.91
C MET A 1 -10.96 -61.23 13.43
N PHE A 2 -9.69 -60.88 13.17
CA PHE A 2 -9.01 -59.70 13.76
C PHE A 2 -8.30 -58.79 12.74
N GLY A 3 -8.54 -58.98 11.43
CA GLY A 3 -7.78 -58.28 10.38
C GLY A 3 -8.37 -56.97 9.84
N LYS A 4 -9.64 -56.66 10.08
CA LYS A 4 -10.33 -55.52 9.43
C LYS A 4 -10.26 -54.19 10.21
N TYR A 5 -10.06 -54.22 11.53
CA TYR A 5 -10.04 -53.00 12.35
C TYR A 5 -8.69 -52.25 12.31
N VAL A 6 -7.58 -52.95 12.00
CA VAL A 6 -6.24 -52.35 11.94
C VAL A 6 -6.06 -51.50 10.67
N PHE A 7 -6.70 -51.88 9.55
CA PHE A 7 -6.57 -51.17 8.27
C PHE A 7 -7.27 -49.80 8.27
N PHE A 8 -8.43 -49.70 8.93
CA PHE A 8 -9.15 -48.43 9.09
C PHE A 8 -8.43 -47.44 10.02
N ALA A 9 -7.83 -47.92 11.11
CA ALA A 9 -7.05 -47.08 12.02
C ALA A 9 -5.76 -46.53 11.38
N PHE A 10 -5.10 -47.32 10.52
CA PHE A 10 -3.92 -46.89 9.76
C PHE A 10 -4.27 -45.85 8.68
N ASN A 11 -5.44 -45.97 8.04
CA ASN A 11 -5.91 -45.00 7.06
C ASN A 11 -6.32 -43.69 7.72
N GLY A 12 -7.02 -43.73 8.87
CA GLY A 12 -7.36 -42.54 9.64
C GLY A 12 -6.14 -41.78 10.17
N LYS A 13 -5.10 -42.49 10.64
CA LYS A 13 -3.84 -41.87 11.05
C LYS A 13 -3.06 -41.24 9.89
N ARG A 14 -3.04 -41.89 8.71
CA ARG A 14 -2.43 -41.32 7.50
C ARG A 14 -3.17 -40.08 7.02
N VAL A 15 -4.49 -40.13 6.92
CA VAL A 15 -5.32 -38.98 6.54
C VAL A 15 -5.16 -37.83 7.54
N LEU A 16 -5.14 -38.11 8.85
CA LEU A 16 -4.89 -37.10 9.87
C LEU A 16 -3.49 -36.49 9.76
N TYR A 17 -2.47 -37.30 9.48
CA TYR A 17 -1.10 -36.84 9.27
C TYR A 17 -0.98 -35.96 8.02
N ASP A 18 -1.63 -36.34 6.92
CA ASP A 18 -1.65 -35.57 5.68
C ASP A 18 -2.42 -34.25 5.84
N VAL A 19 -3.53 -34.24 6.59
CA VAL A 19 -4.27 -33.01 6.95
C VAL A 19 -3.44 -32.11 7.87
N LEU A 20 -2.75 -32.67 8.87
CA LEU A 20 -1.85 -31.89 9.74
C LEU A 20 -0.66 -31.33 8.98
N LYS A 21 -0.09 -32.09 8.04
CA LYS A 21 1.00 -31.65 7.17
C LYS A 21 0.53 -30.55 6.22
N ALA A 22 -0.63 -30.72 5.59
CA ALA A 22 -1.24 -29.70 4.73
C ALA A 22 -1.57 -28.43 5.53
N GLY A 23 -2.11 -28.56 6.74
CA GLY A 23 -2.39 -27.45 7.64
C GLY A 23 -1.12 -26.69 8.06
N LYS A 24 -0.02 -27.41 8.35
CA LYS A 24 1.29 -26.80 8.62
C LYS A 24 1.85 -26.05 7.41
N VAL A 25 1.75 -26.63 6.20
CA VAL A 25 2.21 -25.99 4.96
C VAL A 25 1.40 -24.71 4.66
N MET A 26 0.08 -24.78 4.83
CA MET A 26 -0.80 -23.62 4.62
C MET A 26 -0.52 -22.50 5.64
N MET A 27 -0.31 -22.87 6.92
CA MET A 27 0.06 -21.93 7.97
C MET A 27 1.42 -21.27 7.70
N LEU A 28 2.42 -22.05 7.27
CA LEU A 28 3.77 -21.54 6.98
C LEU A 28 3.75 -20.60 5.76
N ARG A 29 2.95 -20.92 4.73
CA ARG A 29 2.71 -20.02 3.58
C ARG A 29 2.09 -18.71 4.03
N PHE A 30 1.06 -18.76 4.88
CA PHE A 30 0.40 -17.56 5.39
C PHE A 30 1.35 -16.68 6.22
N ILE A 31 2.14 -17.29 7.11
CA ILE A 31 3.15 -16.57 7.91
C ILE A 31 4.19 -15.92 7.00
N SER A 32 4.71 -16.64 6.01
CA SER A 32 5.68 -16.12 5.04
C SER A 32 5.11 -14.94 4.25
N GLN A 33 3.88 -15.06 3.74
CA GLN A 33 3.18 -13.97 3.04
C GLN A 33 2.95 -12.75 3.95
N THR A 34 2.61 -12.96 5.22
CA THR A 34 2.42 -11.88 6.19
C THR A 34 3.72 -11.14 6.47
N ILE A 35 4.83 -11.87 6.64
CA ILE A 35 6.15 -11.28 6.86
C ILE A 35 6.59 -10.48 5.62
N LEU A 36 6.41 -11.05 4.42
CA LEU A 36 6.71 -10.34 3.17
C LEU A 36 5.88 -9.06 3.04
N LEU A 37 4.59 -9.14 3.33
CA LEU A 37 3.68 -8.00 3.29
C LEU A 37 4.11 -6.91 4.28
N PHE A 38 4.57 -7.29 5.47
CA PHE A 38 5.04 -6.34 6.49
C PHE A 38 6.24 -5.54 5.99
N PHE A 39 7.27 -6.22 5.47
CA PHE A 39 8.44 -5.54 4.92
C PHE A 39 8.11 -4.73 3.67
N LEU A 40 7.22 -5.23 2.80
CA LEU A 40 6.75 -4.50 1.63
C LEU A 40 6.03 -3.21 2.02
N THR A 41 5.21 -3.25 3.08
CA THR A 41 4.49 -2.09 3.60
C THR A 41 5.44 -1.02 4.09
N ILE A 42 6.48 -1.41 4.83
CA ILE A 42 7.52 -0.49 5.30
C ILE A 42 8.28 0.11 4.11
N ALA A 43 8.70 -0.72 3.16
CA ALA A 43 9.46 -0.29 1.99
C ALA A 43 8.65 0.71 1.14
N LEU A 44 7.39 0.40 0.82
CA LEU A 44 6.51 1.29 0.06
C LEU A 44 6.20 2.59 0.79
N SER A 45 6.08 2.56 2.13
CA SER A 45 5.92 3.78 2.92
C SER A 45 7.19 4.65 2.86
N GLY A 46 8.38 4.04 2.89
CA GLY A 46 9.64 4.75 2.75
C GLY A 46 9.80 5.39 1.37
N ILE A 47 9.50 4.63 0.31
CA ILE A 47 9.52 5.14 -1.06
C ILE A 47 8.50 6.28 -1.21
N GLY A 48 7.28 6.12 -0.70
CA GLY A 48 6.25 7.17 -0.75
C GLY A 48 6.69 8.45 -0.05
N ALA A 49 7.34 8.34 1.11
CA ALA A 49 7.87 9.50 1.82
C ALA A 49 8.96 10.24 1.01
N LEU A 50 9.88 9.50 0.40
CA LEU A 50 10.92 10.07 -0.45
C LEU A 50 10.33 10.78 -1.67
N VAL A 51 9.37 10.15 -2.35
CA VAL A 51 8.67 10.76 -3.51
C VAL A 51 7.97 12.04 -3.09
N GLN A 52 7.20 12.00 -2.00
CA GLN A 52 6.47 13.17 -1.52
C GLN A 52 7.42 14.32 -1.18
N VAL A 53 8.50 14.04 -0.47
CA VAL A 53 9.47 15.07 -0.08
C VAL A 53 10.26 15.59 -1.29
N ASN A 54 10.67 14.73 -2.23
CA ASN A 54 11.35 15.16 -3.45
C ASN A 54 10.48 16.10 -4.28
N PHE A 55 9.22 15.72 -4.49
CA PHE A 55 8.24 16.53 -5.19
C PHE A 55 8.11 17.93 -4.57
N PHE A 56 7.93 18.00 -3.25
CA PHE A 56 7.78 19.29 -2.57
C PHE A 56 9.08 20.10 -2.50
N SER A 57 10.25 19.45 -2.37
CA SER A 57 11.53 20.16 -2.44
C SER A 57 11.79 20.79 -3.80
N GLY A 58 11.31 20.17 -4.88
CA GLY A 58 11.38 20.75 -6.24
C GLY A 58 10.49 21.98 -6.45
N ILE A 59 9.54 22.25 -5.53
CA ILE A 59 8.62 23.41 -5.59
C ILE A 59 9.01 24.46 -4.55
N PHE A 60 9.38 24.04 -3.36
CA PHE A 60 9.67 24.90 -2.21
C PHE A 60 11.15 24.77 -1.80
N LEU A 61 11.96 25.76 -2.15
CA LEU A 61 13.39 25.79 -1.80
C LEU A 61 13.65 25.70 -0.28
N VAL A 62 12.74 26.22 0.56
CA VAL A 62 12.83 26.16 2.04
C VAL A 62 12.81 24.72 2.58
N LEU A 63 12.26 23.77 1.82
CA LEU A 63 12.19 22.36 2.23
C LEU A 63 13.53 21.62 2.11
N GLU A 64 14.54 22.19 1.45
CA GLU A 64 15.87 21.57 1.35
C GLU A 64 16.57 21.49 2.72
N ASP A 65 16.46 22.54 3.53
CA ASP A 65 17.13 22.63 4.84
C ASP A 65 16.51 21.71 5.91
N VAL A 66 15.24 21.32 5.75
CA VAL A 66 14.47 20.51 6.71
C VAL A 66 14.05 19.15 6.14
N LYS A 67 14.63 18.75 5.00
CA LYS A 67 14.21 17.60 4.21
C LYS A 67 14.17 16.29 5.00
N GLU A 68 15.16 16.06 5.86
CA GLU A 68 15.25 14.85 6.67
C GLU A 68 14.14 14.75 7.73
N ILE A 69 13.86 15.86 8.42
CA ILE A 69 12.80 15.92 9.44
C ILE A 69 11.43 15.71 8.80
N VAL A 70 11.17 16.39 7.68
CA VAL A 70 9.91 16.26 6.94
C VAL A 70 9.76 14.84 6.39
N SER A 71 10.83 14.24 5.86
CA SER A 71 10.83 12.85 5.39
C SER A 71 10.47 11.87 6.50
N ALA A 72 11.06 12.02 7.69
CA ALA A 72 10.73 11.18 8.83
C ALA A 72 9.26 11.34 9.25
N LEU A 73 8.72 12.56 9.29
CA LEU A 73 7.31 12.81 9.64
C LEU A 73 6.35 12.21 8.61
N VAL A 74 6.61 12.41 7.31
CA VAL A 74 5.81 11.83 6.22
C VAL A 74 5.88 10.30 6.26
N PHE A 75 7.07 9.74 6.49
CA PHE A 75 7.24 8.30 6.62
C PHE A 75 6.42 7.73 7.78
N VAL A 76 6.46 8.35 8.95
CA VAL A 76 5.65 7.93 10.10
C VAL A 76 4.16 8.03 9.81
N LEU A 77 3.71 9.08 9.10
CA LEU A 77 2.32 9.23 8.69
C LEU A 77 1.89 8.12 7.71
N LEU A 78 2.73 7.80 6.72
CA LEU A 78 2.48 6.71 5.77
C LEU A 78 2.45 5.35 6.47
N LEU A 79 3.37 5.10 7.40
CA LEU A 79 3.35 3.89 8.22
C LEU A 79 2.07 3.80 9.04
N TYR A 80 1.63 4.91 9.67
CA TYR A 80 0.38 4.95 10.41
C TYR A 80 -0.80 4.59 9.50
N VAL A 81 -0.94 5.27 8.35
CA VAL A 81 -2.05 5.02 7.41
C VAL A 81 -2.01 3.58 6.89
N ASN A 82 -0.84 3.10 6.46
CA ASN A 82 -0.70 1.77 5.90
C ASN A 82 -0.92 0.68 6.94
N PHE A 83 -0.34 0.76 8.14
CA PHE A 83 -0.56 -0.26 9.17
C PHE A 83 -1.95 -0.21 9.80
N ARG A 84 -2.58 0.97 9.88
CA ARG A 84 -3.90 1.11 10.50
C ARG A 84 -5.04 0.70 9.58
N TYR A 85 -4.90 0.94 8.27
CA TYR A 85 -5.99 0.78 7.29
C TYR A 85 -5.66 -0.26 6.21
N CYS A 86 -4.55 -0.10 5.47
CA CYS A 86 -4.25 -0.94 4.31
C CYS A 86 -3.80 -2.37 4.68
N PHE A 87 -2.89 -2.50 5.65
CA PHE A 87 -2.27 -3.76 6.04
C PHE A 87 -3.28 -4.77 6.62
N PRO A 88 -4.21 -4.39 7.51
CA PRO A 88 -5.25 -5.31 7.98
C PRO A 88 -6.17 -5.80 6.86
N ASP A 89 -6.48 -4.94 5.90
CA ASP A 89 -7.35 -5.28 4.76
C ASP A 89 -6.63 -6.26 3.81
N GLN A 90 -5.36 -6.01 3.48
CA GLN A 90 -4.51 -6.94 2.72
C GLN A 90 -4.32 -8.28 3.45
N LEU A 91 -4.19 -8.27 4.78
CA LEU A 91 -4.08 -9.50 5.57
C LEU A 91 -5.39 -10.31 5.56
N ALA A 92 -6.54 -9.63 5.53
CA ALA A 92 -7.84 -10.27 5.42
C ALA A 92 -8.10 -10.81 4.00
N GLU A 93 -7.64 -10.11 2.95
CA GLU A 93 -7.64 -10.61 1.57
C GLU A 93 -6.77 -11.86 1.41
N LEU A 94 -5.57 -11.89 2.02
CA LEU A 94 -4.72 -13.09 2.08
C LEU A 94 -5.42 -14.29 2.76
N ARG A 95 -6.41 -14.04 3.63
CA ARG A 95 -7.26 -15.07 4.25
C ARG A 95 -8.50 -15.41 3.41
N GLY A 96 -8.65 -14.84 2.23
CA GLY A 96 -9.79 -15.05 1.33
C GLY A 96 -11.06 -14.30 1.74
N ARG A 97 -10.95 -13.27 2.59
CA ARG A 97 -12.09 -12.40 2.93
C ARG A 97 -12.13 -11.24 1.95
N ASN A 98 -13.29 -10.98 1.36
CA ASN A 98 -13.52 -9.73 0.64
C ASN A 98 -13.59 -8.59 1.64
N VAL A 99 -12.68 -7.63 1.50
CA VAL A 99 -12.68 -6.42 2.31
C VAL A 99 -13.04 -5.23 1.43
N LEU A 100 -14.10 -4.53 1.81
CA LEU A 100 -14.50 -3.28 1.17
C LEU A 100 -13.81 -2.11 1.88
N SER A 101 -13.21 -1.21 1.09
CA SER A 101 -12.48 -0.01 1.55
C SER A 101 -13.40 1.08 2.14
N ASP A 102 -14.70 0.81 2.25
CA ASP A 102 -15.72 1.76 2.73
C ASP A 102 -15.48 2.26 4.16
N ARG A 103 -14.64 1.56 4.92
CA ARG A 103 -14.33 1.88 6.33
C ARG A 103 -13.28 2.98 6.49
N TYR A 104 -12.63 3.42 5.41
CA TYR A 104 -11.59 4.44 5.51
C TYR A 104 -12.21 5.82 5.73
N PRO A 105 -11.74 6.62 6.70
CA PRO A 105 -12.18 8.00 6.82
C PRO A 105 -11.76 8.77 5.56
N VAL A 106 -12.51 9.81 5.21
CA VAL A 106 -12.35 10.57 3.96
C VAL A 106 -10.91 11.06 3.78
N TRP A 107 -10.29 11.58 4.84
CA TRP A 107 -8.90 12.07 4.77
C TRP A 107 -7.89 10.96 4.45
N VAL A 108 -8.10 9.71 4.91
CA VAL A 108 -7.23 8.57 4.58
C VAL A 108 -7.38 8.21 3.11
N LYS A 109 -8.62 8.15 2.61
CA LYS A 109 -8.88 7.90 1.19
C LYS A 109 -8.17 8.96 0.34
N GLN A 110 -8.35 10.24 0.67
CA GLN A 110 -7.71 11.36 0.01
C GLN A 110 -6.18 11.27 0.05
N TYR A 111 -5.61 10.95 1.22
CA TYR A 111 -4.17 10.85 1.40
C TYR A 111 -3.56 9.68 0.60
N ILE A 112 -4.23 8.54 0.53
CA ILE A 112 -3.81 7.40 -0.30
C ILE A 112 -3.84 7.79 -1.78
N PHE A 113 -4.95 8.37 -2.26
CA PHE A 113 -5.06 8.82 -3.66
C PHE A 113 -3.99 9.86 -4.01
N PHE A 114 -3.73 10.81 -3.11
CA PHE A 114 -2.68 11.80 -3.28
C PHE A 114 -1.30 11.16 -3.44
N ASN A 115 -0.94 10.21 -2.56
CA ASN A 115 0.34 9.50 -2.66
C ASN A 115 0.47 8.67 -3.93
N CYS A 116 -0.58 7.94 -4.32
CA CYS A 116 -0.58 7.18 -5.57
C CYS A 116 -0.35 8.09 -6.79
N ALA A 117 -0.98 9.26 -6.80
CA ALA A 117 -0.82 10.19 -7.90
C ALA A 117 0.57 10.85 -7.94
N LEU A 118 1.14 11.21 -6.79
CA LEU A 118 2.53 11.67 -6.72
C LEU A 118 3.50 10.61 -7.26
N PHE A 119 3.26 9.34 -6.96
CA PHE A 119 4.07 8.26 -7.49
C PHE A 119 4.02 8.18 -9.02
N VAL A 120 2.82 8.35 -9.61
CA VAL A 120 2.65 8.40 -11.07
C VAL A 120 3.34 9.62 -11.67
N GLU A 121 3.21 10.80 -11.03
CA GLU A 121 3.88 12.03 -11.47
C GLU A 121 5.40 11.86 -11.47
N GLU A 122 5.98 11.28 -10.42
CA GLU A 122 7.41 11.03 -10.31
C GLU A 122 7.92 10.12 -11.44
N ILE A 123 7.18 9.06 -11.76
CA ILE A 123 7.51 8.16 -12.87
C ILE A 123 7.45 8.93 -14.19
N LEU A 124 6.40 9.72 -14.41
CA LEU A 124 6.25 10.52 -15.63
C LEU A 124 7.38 11.54 -15.78
N TYR A 125 7.73 12.24 -14.69
CA TYR A 125 8.86 13.17 -14.64
C TYR A 125 10.15 12.48 -15.07
N TYR A 126 10.52 11.37 -14.43
CA TYR A 126 11.76 10.66 -14.80
C TYR A 126 11.73 10.07 -16.21
N THR A 127 10.55 9.80 -16.76
CA THR A 127 10.41 9.27 -18.13
C THR A 127 10.64 10.33 -19.19
N ILE A 128 10.21 11.58 -18.96
CA ILE A 128 10.23 12.61 -20.02
C ILE A 128 11.12 13.82 -19.72
N LYS A 129 11.74 13.90 -18.53
CA LYS A 129 12.69 14.98 -18.19
C LYS A 129 13.84 15.10 -19.20
N ASP A 130 14.23 13.99 -19.83
CA ASP A 130 15.33 13.96 -20.80
C ASP A 130 14.87 14.28 -22.25
N LEU A 131 13.55 14.28 -22.49
CA LEU A 131 12.93 14.59 -23.78
C LEU A 131 12.64 16.07 -23.98
N VAL A 132 12.42 16.82 -22.89
CA VAL A 132 11.98 18.22 -22.94
C VAL A 132 12.87 19.04 -22.02
N SER A 133 13.66 19.98 -22.58
CA SER A 133 14.53 20.87 -21.82
C SER A 133 13.74 22.00 -21.12
N MET A 134 12.89 21.62 -20.17
CA MET A 134 12.21 22.55 -19.26
C MET A 134 12.85 22.48 -17.88
N SER A 135 12.78 23.58 -17.12
CA SER A 135 13.24 23.56 -15.73
C SER A 135 12.35 22.62 -14.89
N GLU A 136 12.95 21.92 -13.95
CA GLU A 136 12.27 20.98 -13.04
C GLU A 136 11.05 21.62 -12.34
N VAL A 137 11.18 22.86 -11.89
CA VAL A 137 10.09 23.61 -11.22
C VAL A 137 8.84 23.69 -12.10
N PHE A 138 8.98 24.09 -13.37
CA PHE A 138 7.88 24.17 -14.31
C PHE A 138 7.23 22.81 -14.57
N TYR A 139 8.06 21.75 -14.63
CA TYR A 139 7.56 20.40 -14.86
C TYR A 139 6.72 19.90 -13.67
N ARG A 140 7.26 20.03 -12.45
CA ARG A 140 6.57 19.64 -11.21
C ARG A 140 5.30 20.45 -10.99
N LEU A 141 5.31 21.74 -11.30
CA LEU A 141 4.11 22.61 -11.26
C LEU A 141 3.05 22.17 -12.27
N LEU A 142 3.43 21.85 -13.51
CA LEU A 142 2.50 21.35 -14.52
C LEU A 142 1.88 20.02 -14.07
N GLY A 143 2.71 19.10 -13.58
CA GLY A 143 2.28 17.84 -12.98
C GLY A 143 1.30 18.06 -11.82
N PHE A 144 1.61 19.00 -10.92
CA PHE A 144 0.74 19.40 -9.82
C PHE A 144 -0.61 19.94 -10.30
N VAL A 145 -0.63 20.82 -11.30
CA VAL A 145 -1.86 21.45 -11.81
C VAL A 145 -2.75 20.42 -12.50
N VAL A 146 -2.17 19.55 -13.33
CA VAL A 146 -2.91 18.46 -13.97
C VAL A 146 -3.47 17.53 -12.88
N PHE A 147 -2.65 17.15 -11.91
CA PHE A 147 -3.09 16.33 -10.79
C PHE A 147 -4.22 17.00 -9.98
N ALA A 148 -4.07 18.25 -9.56
CA ALA A 148 -5.06 18.99 -8.79
C ALA A 148 -6.39 19.08 -9.54
N SER A 149 -6.35 19.21 -10.87
CA SER A 149 -7.53 19.25 -11.73
C SER A 149 -8.24 17.89 -11.76
N PHE A 150 -7.51 16.79 -11.97
CA PHE A 150 -8.08 15.43 -11.92
C PHE A 150 -8.58 15.06 -10.53
N TYR A 151 -7.84 15.44 -9.48
CA TYR A 151 -8.22 15.24 -8.09
C TYR A 151 -9.51 16.00 -7.75
N ALA A 152 -9.60 17.29 -8.11
CA ALA A 152 -10.81 18.09 -7.91
C ALA A 152 -12.01 17.50 -8.67
N TYR A 153 -11.80 16.99 -9.88
CA TYR A 153 -12.83 16.28 -10.64
C TYR A 153 -13.30 15.00 -9.92
N MET A 154 -12.39 14.12 -9.49
CA MET A 154 -12.77 12.90 -8.77
C MET A 154 -13.46 13.20 -7.44
N MET A 155 -13.04 14.25 -6.74
CA MET A 155 -13.64 14.69 -5.47
C MET A 155 -15.00 15.39 -5.64
N SER A 156 -15.39 15.78 -6.86
CA SER A 156 -16.72 16.35 -7.14
C SER A 156 -17.85 15.31 -7.13
N GLY A 157 -17.49 14.01 -7.15
CA GLY A 157 -18.44 12.90 -7.09
C GLY A 157 -19.19 12.80 -5.76
N ASP A 158 -20.43 12.30 -5.81
CA ASP A 158 -21.32 12.21 -4.64
C ASP A 158 -20.77 11.34 -3.50
N GLU A 159 -19.84 10.43 -3.79
CA GLU A 159 -19.18 9.53 -2.83
C GLU A 159 -18.25 10.26 -1.85
N PHE A 160 -17.82 11.49 -2.17
CA PHE A 160 -16.90 12.29 -1.34
C PHE A 160 -17.58 13.51 -0.71
N LYS A 161 -18.86 13.74 -0.98
CA LYS A 161 -19.64 14.77 -0.28
C LYS A 161 -19.86 14.34 1.15
N VAL A 162 -19.40 15.16 2.11
CA VAL A 162 -19.74 15.00 3.52
C VAL A 162 -21.27 15.09 3.62
N LYS A 163 -21.94 13.96 3.88
CA LYS A 163 -23.38 13.95 4.17
C LYS A 163 -23.59 14.84 5.39
N ARG A 164 -24.25 15.97 5.20
CA ARG A 164 -24.73 16.85 6.28
C ARG A 164 -25.77 16.13 7.12
#